data_AF-A0A1A2D9D0-F1
#
_entry.id   AF-A0A1A2D9D0-F1
#
_cell.length_a   1.000
_cell.length_b   1.000
_cell.length_c   1.000
_cell.angle_alpha   90.00
_cell.angle_beta   90.00
_cell.angle_gamma   90.00
#
_symmetry.space_group_name_H-M   'P 1'
#
loop_
_entity.id
_entity.type
_entity.pdbx_description
1 polymer ?
#
loop_
_entity_poly.entity_id
_entity_poly.type
_entity_poly.pdbx_seq_one_letter_code
_entity_poly.pdbx_strand_id
1 'polypeptide(L)'
;MAAATLRGPSGSDPAQLAQRIAAALNVGITDMGFYWVTGLTKDGTIVVANNYGLGYIPEDVKLPDRVKMATADEGIPAHVRGSWATYPILALHGWAQHHNTELRAVIATEDQFKGFDPGAPRIVLRPDDIPEKGRMDGRHRLQVISPDAATKLAAITPTGLSEVLPPPPTDATPPEDRRALLWFEVFRPLLSNSPDRAPVQLQCFVTYADHAQELALHRAHTATDAADQRAAIADWIYWQHLSVLMQDAIATDATV
;
A
#
# COMPACT_ATOMS: atom_id res chain seq x y z
N MET A 1 -11.40 38.20 -39.70
CA MET A 1 -10.46 38.22 -38.55
C MET A 1 -10.98 37.22 -37.52
N ALA A 2 -10.52 35.97 -37.59
CA ALA A 2 -10.93 34.91 -36.66
C ALA A 2 -10.00 34.95 -35.44
N ALA A 3 -10.56 35.13 -34.25
CA ALA A 3 -9.81 35.05 -33.01
C ALA A 3 -9.56 33.56 -32.69
N ALA A 4 -8.30 33.14 -32.80
CA ALA A 4 -7.85 31.86 -32.30
C ALA A 4 -7.89 31.89 -30.78
N THR A 5 -8.82 31.15 -30.18
CA THR A 5 -8.76 30.77 -28.77
C THR A 5 -7.51 29.92 -28.55
N LEU A 6 -6.53 30.52 -27.87
CA LEU A 6 -5.37 29.84 -27.32
C LEU A 6 -5.85 28.73 -26.38
N ARG A 7 -5.72 27.48 -26.83
CA ARG A 7 -5.75 26.32 -25.93
C ARG A 7 -4.53 26.43 -25.01
N GLY A 8 -4.79 26.59 -23.71
CA GLY A 8 -3.77 26.41 -22.68
C GLY A 8 -3.15 25.00 -22.78
N PRO A 9 -1.96 24.78 -22.18
CA PRO A 9 -1.30 23.49 -22.24
C PRO A 9 -2.23 22.44 -21.64
N SER A 10 -2.48 21.38 -22.40
CA SER A 10 -3.32 20.24 -22.02
C SER A 10 -2.78 19.61 -20.73
N GLY A 11 -3.32 20.02 -19.59
CA GLY A 11 -3.20 19.26 -18.34
C GLY A 11 -3.71 17.85 -18.62
N SER A 12 -2.88 16.84 -18.36
CA SER A 12 -3.24 15.44 -18.64
C SER A 12 -4.59 15.12 -18.02
N ASP A 13 -5.52 14.58 -18.81
CA ASP A 13 -6.82 14.10 -18.34
C ASP A 13 -6.62 13.22 -17.08
N PRO A 14 -7.26 13.53 -15.93
CA PRO A 14 -7.17 12.73 -14.72
C PRO A 14 -7.43 11.25 -14.95
N ALA A 15 -8.31 10.90 -15.90
CA ALA A 15 -8.56 9.51 -16.27
C ALA A 15 -7.36 8.83 -16.94
N GLN A 16 -6.70 9.49 -17.91
CA GLN A 16 -5.50 8.95 -18.56
C GLN A 16 -4.36 8.76 -17.58
N LEU A 17 -4.21 9.68 -16.64
CA LEU A 17 -3.24 9.56 -15.58
C LEU A 17 -3.56 8.38 -14.63
N ALA A 18 -4.80 8.28 -14.16
CA ALA A 18 -5.22 7.18 -13.28
C ALA A 18 -5.01 5.83 -13.98
N GLN A 19 -5.30 5.75 -15.27
CA GLN A 19 -5.06 4.55 -16.07
C GLN A 19 -3.57 4.20 -16.17
N ARG A 20 -2.69 5.18 -16.39
CA ARG A 20 -1.24 4.95 -16.40
C ARG A 20 -0.70 4.46 -15.06
N ILE A 21 -1.20 5.01 -13.95
CA ILE A 21 -0.83 4.56 -12.60
C ILE A 21 -1.33 3.13 -12.38
N ALA A 22 -2.58 2.85 -12.72
CA ALA A 22 -3.18 1.52 -12.60
C ALA A 22 -2.41 0.47 -13.41
N ALA A 23 -2.00 0.82 -14.63
CA ALA A 23 -1.18 -0.03 -15.49
C ALA A 23 0.19 -0.28 -14.89
N ALA A 24 0.88 0.77 -14.43
CA ALA A 24 2.21 0.66 -13.81
C ALA A 24 2.20 -0.21 -12.55
N LEU A 25 1.17 -0.08 -11.70
CA LEU A 25 1.00 -0.90 -10.49
C LEU A 25 0.76 -2.38 -10.78
N ASN A 26 0.22 -2.72 -11.96
CA ASN A 26 -0.05 -4.10 -12.37
C ASN A 26 1.08 -4.73 -13.22
N VAL A 27 2.24 -4.07 -13.34
CA VAL A 27 3.41 -4.64 -14.03
C VAL A 27 4.09 -5.68 -13.17
N GLY A 28 4.39 -6.84 -13.74
CA GLY A 28 5.36 -7.79 -13.17
C GLY A 28 4.98 -8.33 -11.79
N ILE A 29 3.69 -8.35 -11.44
CA ILE A 29 3.22 -8.94 -10.19
C ILE A 29 3.54 -10.44 -10.20
N THR A 30 4.50 -10.84 -9.36
CA THR A 30 4.90 -12.24 -9.18
C THR A 30 4.24 -12.90 -7.97
N ASP A 31 3.74 -12.09 -7.04
CA ASP A 31 3.05 -12.58 -5.85
C ASP A 31 1.71 -13.20 -6.26
N MET A 32 1.57 -14.49 -5.99
CA MET A 32 0.37 -15.25 -6.37
C MET A 32 -0.88 -14.61 -5.79
N GLY A 33 -1.81 -14.17 -6.64
CA GLY A 33 -3.08 -13.60 -6.19
C GLY A 33 -2.99 -12.17 -5.64
N PHE A 34 -1.81 -11.53 -5.59
CA PHE A 34 -1.71 -10.09 -5.33
C PHE A 34 -2.21 -9.31 -6.54
N TYR A 35 -2.93 -8.21 -6.30
CA TYR A 35 -3.28 -7.28 -7.36
C TYR A 35 -3.63 -5.89 -6.84
N TRP A 36 -3.47 -4.89 -7.70
CA TRP A 36 -3.87 -3.52 -7.46
C TRP A 36 -5.15 -3.17 -8.23
N VAL A 37 -6.01 -2.37 -7.60
CA VAL A 37 -7.12 -1.66 -8.25
C VAL A 37 -6.97 -0.16 -7.99
N THR A 38 -7.37 0.64 -8.97
CA THR A 38 -7.29 2.10 -8.89
C THR A 38 -8.67 2.71 -9.05
N GLY A 39 -9.05 3.60 -8.16
CA GLY A 39 -10.24 4.43 -8.24
C GLY A 39 -9.89 5.86 -8.68
N LEU A 40 -10.68 6.42 -9.58
CA LEU A 40 -10.72 7.84 -9.86
C LEU A 40 -12.00 8.41 -9.26
N THR A 41 -11.93 9.39 -8.38
CA THR A 41 -13.11 10.03 -7.79
C THR A 41 -13.64 11.17 -8.66
N LYS A 42 -14.87 11.64 -8.40
CA LYS A 42 -15.49 12.76 -9.12
C LYS A 42 -14.73 14.08 -8.96
N ASP A 43 -14.05 14.28 -7.84
CA ASP A 43 -13.17 15.44 -7.60
C ASP A 43 -11.78 15.31 -8.27
N GLY A 44 -11.48 14.17 -8.89
CA GLY A 44 -10.23 13.92 -9.59
C GLY A 44 -9.11 13.31 -8.75
N THR A 45 -9.37 12.98 -7.48
CA THR A 45 -8.45 12.23 -6.63
C THR A 45 -8.26 10.81 -7.16
N ILE A 46 -7.00 10.36 -7.14
CA ILE A 46 -6.64 8.98 -7.49
C ILE A 46 -6.38 8.25 -6.20
N VAL A 47 -7.13 7.17 -5.97
CA VAL A 47 -7.00 6.30 -4.81
C VAL A 47 -6.69 4.89 -5.28
N VAL A 48 -5.78 4.19 -4.61
CA VAL A 48 -5.39 2.82 -4.91
C VAL A 48 -5.63 1.91 -3.72
N ALA A 49 -5.84 0.63 -4.00
CA ALA A 49 -5.95 -0.42 -3.00
C ALA A 49 -5.42 -1.73 -3.58
N ASN A 50 -4.98 -2.64 -2.72
CA ASN A 50 -4.65 -4.01 -3.07
C ASN A 50 -5.26 -4.98 -2.06
N ASN A 51 -5.24 -6.26 -2.36
CA ASN A 51 -5.90 -7.31 -1.59
C ASN A 51 -4.99 -7.99 -0.54
N TYR A 52 -3.87 -7.36 -0.17
CA TYR A 52 -2.88 -7.89 0.76
C TYR A 52 -2.88 -7.06 2.04
N GLY A 53 -3.88 -7.30 2.89
CA GLY A 53 -4.00 -6.61 4.17
C GLY A 53 -4.27 -5.10 4.02
N LEU A 54 -3.84 -4.33 5.01
CA LEU A 54 -4.04 -2.88 5.06
C LEU A 54 -2.72 -2.15 4.80
N GLY A 55 -2.72 -1.13 3.94
CA GLY A 55 -1.58 -0.23 3.73
C GLY A 55 -0.33 -0.85 3.07
N TYR A 56 -0.33 -2.14 2.74
CA TYR A 56 0.84 -2.81 2.19
C TYR A 56 1.25 -2.26 0.82
N ILE A 57 2.53 -1.95 0.67
CA ILE A 57 3.18 -1.51 -0.57
C ILE A 57 4.50 -2.29 -0.72
N PRO A 58 4.73 -3.00 -1.84
CA PRO A 58 6.00 -3.67 -2.12
C PRO A 58 7.18 -2.68 -2.10
N GLU A 59 8.37 -3.17 -1.74
CA GLU A 59 9.56 -2.35 -1.50
C GLU A 59 9.97 -1.48 -2.71
N ASP A 60 9.80 -2.01 -3.91
CA ASP A 60 10.17 -1.37 -5.18
C ASP A 60 9.07 -0.46 -5.75
N VAL A 61 7.88 -0.45 -5.14
CA VAL A 61 6.75 0.38 -5.55
C VAL A 61 6.83 1.76 -4.90
N LYS A 62 6.75 2.80 -5.73
CA LYS A 62 6.56 4.19 -5.30
C LYS A 62 5.21 4.70 -5.78
N LEU A 63 4.52 5.46 -4.94
CA LEU A 63 3.26 6.09 -5.30
C LEU A 63 3.47 7.58 -5.58
N PRO A 64 2.99 8.11 -6.73
CA PRO A 64 3.03 9.55 -6.99
C PRO A 64 2.37 10.37 -5.88
N ASP A 65 2.80 11.60 -5.67
CA ASP A 65 2.41 12.44 -4.51
C ASP A 65 0.90 12.61 -4.34
N ARG A 66 0.18 12.69 -5.45
CA ARG A 66 -1.29 12.86 -5.48
C ARG A 66 -2.10 11.59 -5.27
N VAL A 67 -1.48 10.42 -5.24
CA VAL A 67 -2.18 9.13 -5.10
C VAL A 67 -2.47 8.84 -3.63
N LYS A 68 -3.67 8.37 -3.29
CA LYS A 68 -4.02 7.95 -1.92
C LYS A 68 -4.03 6.43 -1.83
N MET A 69 -3.63 5.87 -0.70
CA MET A 69 -3.76 4.44 -0.42
C MET A 69 -4.96 4.25 0.49
N ALA A 70 -6.04 3.65 -0.02
CA ALA A 70 -7.34 3.61 0.67
C ALA A 70 -7.25 3.02 2.08
N THR A 71 -6.56 1.88 2.21
CA THR A 71 -6.46 1.13 3.47
C THR A 71 -5.42 1.70 4.45
N ALA A 72 -4.62 2.68 4.02
CA ALA A 72 -3.68 3.41 4.89
C ALA A 72 -4.28 4.69 5.50
N ASP A 73 -5.53 5.03 5.16
CA ASP A 73 -6.17 6.26 5.66
C ASP A 73 -6.68 6.09 7.09
N GLU A 74 -5.88 6.49 8.07
CA GLU A 74 -6.23 6.39 9.49
C GLU A 74 -7.35 7.34 9.94
N GLY A 75 -7.82 8.25 9.06
CA GLY A 75 -9.08 8.99 9.29
C GLY A 75 -10.30 8.08 9.27
N ILE A 76 -10.18 6.90 8.65
CA ILE A 76 -11.22 5.87 8.59
C ILE A 76 -11.06 4.90 9.76
N PRO A 77 -12.14 4.60 10.52
CA PRO A 77 -12.09 3.68 11.66
C PRO A 77 -11.46 2.32 11.33
N ALA A 78 -10.73 1.75 12.29
CA ALA A 78 -9.96 0.52 12.07
C ALA A 78 -10.82 -0.68 11.63
N HIS A 79 -11.95 -0.94 12.29
CA HIS A 79 -12.89 -2.01 11.87
C HIS A 79 -13.41 -1.84 10.44
N VAL A 80 -13.68 -0.60 10.04
CA VAL A 80 -14.13 -0.29 8.68
C VAL A 80 -13.04 -0.66 7.68
N ARG A 81 -11.79 -0.24 7.92
CA ARG A 81 -10.65 -0.61 7.07
C ARG A 81 -10.40 -2.12 7.07
N GLY A 82 -10.50 -2.78 8.22
CA GLY A 82 -10.36 -4.22 8.39
C GLY A 82 -11.31 -5.03 7.50
N SER A 83 -12.55 -4.57 7.38
CA SER A 83 -13.55 -5.20 6.49
C SER A 83 -13.16 -5.18 5.01
N TRP A 84 -12.16 -4.38 4.61
CA TRP A 84 -11.71 -4.24 3.23
C TRP A 84 -10.43 -5.00 2.90
N ALA A 85 -9.78 -5.64 3.88
CA ALA A 85 -8.42 -6.19 3.75
C ALA A 85 -8.20 -7.09 2.53
N THR A 86 -9.22 -7.85 2.11
CA THR A 86 -9.18 -8.73 0.93
C THR A 86 -10.09 -8.28 -0.21
N TYR A 87 -10.66 -7.07 -0.11
CA TYR A 87 -11.71 -6.54 -0.97
C TYR A 87 -11.35 -5.13 -1.43
N PRO A 88 -10.36 -4.97 -2.33
CA PRO A 88 -9.80 -3.65 -2.58
C PRO A 88 -10.76 -2.73 -3.35
N ILE A 89 -11.71 -3.25 -4.14
CA ILE A 89 -12.76 -2.41 -4.75
C ILE A 89 -13.71 -1.85 -3.68
N LEU A 90 -14.00 -2.61 -2.62
CA LEU A 90 -14.76 -2.11 -1.48
C LEU A 90 -13.98 -1.02 -0.74
N ALA A 91 -12.66 -1.16 -0.61
CA ALA A 91 -11.80 -0.12 -0.04
C ALA A 91 -11.90 1.21 -0.82
N LEU A 92 -11.92 1.17 -2.15
CA LEU A 92 -12.05 2.37 -2.98
C LEU A 92 -13.38 3.09 -2.72
N HIS A 93 -14.49 2.36 -2.62
CA HIS A 93 -15.80 2.93 -2.31
C HIS A 93 -15.87 3.48 -0.90
N GLY A 94 -15.38 2.72 0.08
CA GLY A 94 -15.38 3.15 1.47
C GLY A 94 -14.53 4.39 1.70
N TRP A 95 -13.38 4.49 1.02
CA TRP A 95 -12.56 5.71 1.01
C TRP A 95 -13.32 6.89 0.39
N ALA A 96 -13.92 6.72 -0.79
CA ALA A 96 -14.69 7.78 -1.44
C ALA A 96 -15.85 8.27 -0.56
N GLN A 97 -16.60 7.35 0.05
CA GLN A 97 -17.71 7.67 0.94
C GLN A 97 -17.25 8.46 2.17
N HIS A 98 -16.16 8.04 2.82
CA HIS A 98 -15.61 8.76 3.98
C HIS A 98 -15.21 10.19 3.63
N HIS A 99 -14.67 10.40 2.43
CA HIS A 99 -14.25 11.72 1.93
C HIS A 99 -15.37 12.51 1.23
N ASN A 100 -16.64 12.10 1.38
CA ASN A 100 -17.81 12.76 0.80
C ASN A 100 -17.71 12.96 -0.72
N THR A 101 -17.14 11.98 -1.41
CA THR A 101 -17.01 11.95 -2.87
C THR A 101 -17.52 10.61 -3.41
N GLU A 102 -17.48 10.44 -4.73
CA GLU A 102 -17.93 9.20 -5.38
C GLU A 102 -16.90 8.75 -6.42
N LEU A 103 -16.85 7.45 -6.69
CA LEU A 103 -16.03 6.91 -7.76
C LEU A 103 -16.60 7.32 -9.13
N ARG A 104 -15.80 8.05 -9.89
CA ARG A 104 -16.04 8.32 -11.32
C ARG A 104 -15.70 7.11 -12.17
N ALA A 105 -14.67 6.36 -11.81
CA ALA A 105 -14.29 5.12 -12.47
C ALA A 105 -13.47 4.20 -11.55
N VAL A 106 -13.53 2.90 -11.82
CA VAL A 106 -12.60 1.89 -11.28
C VAL A 106 -11.78 1.31 -12.43
N ILE A 107 -10.47 1.18 -12.22
CA ILE A 107 -9.48 0.76 -13.19
C ILE A 107 -8.76 -0.49 -12.68
N ALA A 108 -8.85 -1.56 -13.47
CA ALA A 108 -8.31 -2.89 -13.13
C ALA A 108 -8.15 -3.72 -14.41
N THR A 109 -7.50 -4.88 -14.33
CA THR A 109 -7.49 -5.86 -15.44
C THR A 109 -8.83 -6.59 -15.57
N GLU A 110 -9.04 -7.30 -16.68
CA GLU A 110 -10.27 -8.07 -16.90
C GLU A 110 -10.48 -9.16 -15.83
N ASP A 111 -9.42 -9.89 -15.48
CA ASP A 111 -9.47 -10.94 -14.45
C ASP A 111 -9.83 -10.38 -13.06
N GLN A 112 -9.38 -9.17 -12.74
CA GLN A 112 -9.67 -8.50 -11.47
C GLN A 112 -11.14 -8.06 -11.36
N PHE A 113 -11.83 -7.84 -12.48
CA PHE A 113 -13.27 -7.55 -12.51
C PHE A 113 -14.14 -8.81 -12.58
N LYS A 114 -13.56 -9.99 -12.77
CA LYS A 114 -14.32 -11.21 -13.03
C LYS A 114 -15.19 -11.58 -11.83
N GLY A 115 -16.50 -11.68 -12.08
CA GLY A 115 -17.49 -12.03 -11.05
C GLY A 115 -17.82 -10.90 -10.07
N PHE A 116 -17.37 -9.66 -10.32
CA PHE A 116 -17.63 -8.51 -9.46
C PHE A 116 -18.19 -7.32 -10.24
N ASP A 117 -19.20 -6.65 -9.68
CA ASP A 117 -19.64 -5.34 -10.19
C ASP A 117 -19.02 -4.22 -9.33
N PRO A 118 -18.14 -3.38 -9.89
CA PRO A 118 -17.46 -2.36 -9.11
C PRO A 118 -18.36 -1.17 -8.76
N GLY A 119 -19.66 -1.18 -9.05
CA GLY A 119 -20.59 -0.11 -8.66
C GLY A 119 -20.27 1.28 -9.24
N ALA A 120 -19.38 1.35 -10.23
CA ALA A 120 -18.92 2.55 -10.91
C ALA A 120 -18.45 2.18 -12.34
N PRO A 121 -18.35 3.14 -13.27
CA PRO A 121 -17.82 2.88 -14.61
C PRO A 121 -16.46 2.16 -14.59
N ARG A 122 -16.31 1.15 -15.47
CA ARG A 122 -15.09 0.34 -15.57
C ARG A 122 -14.15 0.91 -16.63
N ILE A 123 -12.87 0.98 -16.30
CA ILE A 123 -11.79 1.12 -17.28
C ILE A 123 -10.96 -0.16 -17.19
N VAL A 124 -11.07 -1.01 -18.21
CA VAL A 124 -10.38 -2.31 -18.23
C VAL A 124 -9.01 -2.12 -18.85
N LEU A 125 -7.96 -2.47 -18.10
CA LEU A 125 -6.59 -2.52 -18.59
C LEU A 125 -6.41 -3.75 -19.47
N ARG A 126 -6.06 -3.53 -20.73
CA ARG A 126 -5.65 -4.58 -21.66
C ARG A 126 -4.17 -4.91 -21.45
N PRO A 127 -3.72 -6.11 -21.86
CA PRO A 127 -2.29 -6.44 -21.82
C PRO A 127 -1.42 -5.37 -22.49
N ASP A 128 -1.86 -4.82 -23.63
CA ASP A 128 -1.13 -3.77 -24.36
C ASP A 128 -1.08 -2.41 -23.63
N ASP A 129 -1.94 -2.20 -22.63
CA ASP A 129 -1.92 -0.99 -21.80
C ASP A 129 -0.86 -1.08 -20.67
N ILE A 130 -0.42 -2.29 -20.33
CA ILE A 130 0.55 -2.54 -19.25
C ILE A 130 1.97 -2.33 -19.78
N PRO A 131 2.73 -1.35 -19.25
CA PRO A 131 4.08 -1.10 -19.72
C PRO A 131 5.05 -2.22 -19.32
N GLU A 132 6.18 -2.33 -20.02
CA GLU A 132 7.23 -3.31 -19.68
C GLU A 132 7.82 -3.10 -18.28
N LYS A 133 7.78 -1.86 -17.76
CA LYS A 133 8.30 -1.48 -16.44
C LYS A 133 7.28 -0.62 -15.71
N GLY A 134 6.99 -0.99 -14.46
CA GLY A 134 6.03 -0.30 -13.58
C GLY A 134 6.62 0.81 -12.71
N ARG A 135 7.89 1.19 -12.94
CA ARG A 135 8.59 2.15 -12.08
C ARG A 135 7.94 3.53 -12.19
N MET A 136 7.57 4.07 -11.03
CA MET A 136 7.05 5.42 -10.88
C MET A 136 7.95 6.23 -9.94
N ASP A 137 7.94 7.55 -10.10
CA ASP A 137 8.51 8.48 -9.13
C ASP A 137 7.46 8.89 -8.10
N GLY A 138 7.91 9.17 -6.89
CA GLY A 138 7.06 9.63 -5.80
C GLY A 138 7.49 9.08 -4.45
N ARG A 139 6.50 8.89 -3.59
CA ARG A 139 6.67 8.49 -2.20
C ARG A 139 6.93 7.01 -2.08
N HIS A 140 7.90 6.66 -1.24
CA HIS A 140 8.13 5.28 -0.83
C HIS A 140 7.14 4.86 0.26
N ARG A 141 7.10 3.56 0.57
CA ARG A 141 6.11 2.94 1.46
C ARG A 141 5.87 3.64 2.80
N LEU A 142 6.93 4.04 3.52
CA LEU A 142 6.78 4.77 4.79
C LEU A 142 6.15 6.16 4.59
N GLN A 143 6.58 6.91 3.56
CA GLN A 143 5.99 8.22 3.24
C GLN A 143 4.51 8.15 2.85
N VAL A 144 4.03 7.00 2.39
CA VAL A 144 2.61 6.82 2.08
C VAL A 144 1.80 6.57 3.34
N ILE A 145 2.25 5.65 4.20
CA ILE A 145 1.45 5.22 5.36
C ILE A 145 1.66 6.11 6.60
N SER A 146 2.84 6.71 6.76
CA SER A 146 3.14 7.61 7.87
C SER A 146 4.06 8.77 7.41
N PRO A 147 3.50 9.80 6.74
CA PRO A 147 4.25 10.96 6.25
C PRO A 147 5.02 11.69 7.37
N ASP A 148 4.44 11.78 8.57
CA ASP A 148 5.06 12.42 9.73
C ASP A 148 6.27 11.65 10.23
N ALA A 149 6.19 10.32 10.33
CA ALA A 149 7.33 9.49 10.73
C ALA A 149 8.45 9.57 9.68
N ALA A 150 8.11 9.53 8.40
CA ALA A 150 9.08 9.71 7.32
C ALA A 150 9.78 11.07 7.40
N THR A 151 9.03 12.14 7.67
CA THR A 151 9.57 13.51 7.81
C THR A 151 10.50 13.63 9.00
N LYS A 152 10.08 13.08 10.16
CA LYS A 152 10.92 13.05 11.37
C LYS A 152 12.22 12.28 11.13
N LEU A 153 12.16 11.11 10.49
CA LEU A 153 13.34 10.31 10.15
C LEU A 153 14.28 11.04 9.19
N ALA A 154 13.72 11.74 8.20
CA ALA A 154 14.51 12.52 7.25
C ALA A 154 15.25 13.70 7.91
N ALA A 155 14.71 14.26 8.99
CA ALA A 155 15.32 15.35 9.74
C ALA A 155 16.49 14.92 10.65
N ILE A 156 16.62 13.61 10.94
CA ILE A 156 17.69 13.09 11.79
C ILE A 156 19.02 13.11 11.03
N THR A 157 20.04 13.70 11.65
CA THR A 157 21.40 13.74 11.09
C THR A 157 22.00 12.33 11.03
N PRO A 158 22.95 12.04 10.11
CA PRO A 158 23.64 10.76 10.04
C PRO A 158 24.15 10.23 11.39
N THR A 159 24.69 11.10 12.24
CA THR A 159 25.25 10.73 13.55
C THR A 159 24.19 10.44 14.61
N GLY A 160 22.95 10.93 14.44
CA GLY A 160 21.85 10.72 15.38
C GLY A 160 20.97 9.50 15.08
N LEU A 161 21.21 8.77 13.99
CA LEU A 161 20.37 7.63 13.59
C LEU A 161 20.41 6.48 14.61
N SER A 162 21.56 6.21 15.22
CA SER A 162 21.67 5.16 16.25
C SER A 162 20.93 5.51 17.54
N GLU A 163 20.69 6.79 17.81
CA GLU A 163 20.02 7.25 19.04
C GLU A 163 18.51 7.04 19.01
N VAL A 164 17.92 6.83 17.82
CA VAL A 164 16.48 6.57 17.66
C VAL A 164 16.12 5.10 17.57
N LEU A 165 17.13 4.22 17.59
CA LEU A 165 16.92 2.78 17.66
C LEU A 165 16.66 2.35 19.11
N PRO A 166 15.86 1.30 19.33
CA PRO A 166 15.82 0.64 20.63
C PRO A 166 17.22 0.10 21.00
N PRO A 167 17.49 -0.20 22.27
CA PRO A 167 18.75 -0.79 22.67
C PRO A 167 19.06 -2.06 21.85
N PRO A 168 20.31 -2.25 21.38
CA PRO A 168 20.66 -3.42 20.62
C PRO A 168 20.47 -4.69 21.45
N PRO A 169 20.07 -5.81 20.84
CA PRO A 169 20.01 -7.08 21.53
C PRO A 169 21.41 -7.49 22.02
N THR A 170 21.47 -8.18 23.16
CA THR A 170 22.71 -8.75 23.71
C THR A 170 23.33 -9.79 22.77
N ASP A 171 22.49 -10.48 21.98
CA ASP A 171 22.90 -11.41 20.93
C ASP A 171 22.92 -10.69 19.57
N ALA A 172 24.10 -10.65 18.95
CA ALA A 172 24.32 -10.04 17.65
C ALA A 172 24.05 -10.99 16.47
N THR A 173 23.59 -12.22 16.74
CA THR A 173 23.27 -13.21 15.69
C THR A 173 22.12 -12.69 14.83
N PRO A 174 22.24 -12.70 13.49
CA PRO A 174 21.16 -12.31 12.60
C PRO A 174 19.93 -13.21 12.80
N PRO A 175 18.70 -12.66 12.88
CA PRO A 175 17.50 -13.47 12.90
C PRO A 175 17.38 -14.32 11.62
N GLU A 176 16.84 -15.54 11.75
CA GLU A 176 16.55 -16.40 10.61
C GLU A 176 15.54 -15.72 9.66
N ASP A 177 15.84 -15.63 8.35
CA ASP A 177 14.90 -15.03 7.40
C ASP A 177 13.79 -16.02 7.00
N ARG A 178 12.66 -15.95 7.71
CA ARG A 178 11.46 -16.76 7.46
C ARG A 178 10.43 -16.06 6.58
N ARG A 179 10.77 -14.93 5.94
CA ARG A 179 9.79 -14.12 5.18
C ARG A 179 9.08 -14.92 4.09
N ALA A 180 9.79 -15.78 3.35
CA ALA A 180 9.16 -16.58 2.29
C ALA A 180 8.05 -17.50 2.82
N LEU A 181 8.31 -18.17 3.95
CA LEU A 181 7.33 -19.05 4.60
C LEU A 181 6.15 -18.24 5.14
N LEU A 182 6.41 -17.14 5.85
CA LEU A 182 5.36 -16.30 6.42
C LEU A 182 4.53 -15.59 5.34
N TRP A 183 5.12 -15.23 4.20
CA TRP A 183 4.41 -14.64 3.07
C TRP A 183 3.42 -15.62 2.46
N PHE A 184 3.76 -16.91 2.40
CA PHE A 184 2.83 -17.95 2.00
C PHE A 184 1.63 -18.04 2.95
N GLU A 185 1.83 -17.83 4.27
CA GLU A 185 0.73 -17.73 5.24
C GLU A 185 -0.19 -16.54 4.96
N VAL A 186 0.36 -15.37 4.61
CA VAL A 186 -0.41 -14.17 4.24
C VAL A 186 -1.25 -14.40 2.99
N PHE A 187 -0.69 -15.10 2.02
CA PHE A 187 -1.38 -15.40 0.78
C PHE A 187 -2.52 -16.41 0.95
N ARG A 188 -2.30 -17.49 1.73
CA ARG A 188 -3.21 -18.66 1.75
C ARG A 188 -4.69 -18.34 1.97
N PRO A 189 -5.11 -17.42 2.87
CA PRO A 189 -6.53 -17.09 3.05
C PRO A 189 -7.22 -16.62 1.76
N LEU A 190 -6.47 -16.04 0.81
CA LEU A 190 -6.98 -15.59 -0.49
C LEU A 190 -7.37 -16.75 -1.43
N LEU A 191 -6.91 -17.98 -1.15
CA LEU A 191 -7.35 -19.19 -1.86
C LEU A 191 -8.77 -19.62 -1.48
N SER A 192 -9.32 -19.06 -0.40
CA SER A 192 -10.67 -19.36 0.10
C SER A 192 -11.69 -18.32 -0.35
N ASN A 193 -12.92 -18.78 -0.55
CA ASN A 193 -14.10 -17.92 -0.73
C ASN A 193 -14.84 -17.64 0.59
N SER A 194 -14.27 -18.03 1.73
CA SER A 194 -14.86 -17.76 3.04
C SER A 194 -15.02 -16.24 3.27
N PRO A 195 -16.18 -15.77 3.75
CA PRO A 195 -16.35 -14.37 4.15
C PRO A 195 -15.41 -13.98 5.31
N ASP A 196 -15.00 -14.95 6.13
CA ASP A 196 -14.15 -14.73 7.32
C ASP A 196 -12.64 -14.75 6.99
N ARG A 197 -12.26 -14.74 5.71
CA ARG A 197 -10.86 -14.81 5.30
C ARG A 197 -10.05 -13.56 5.66
N ALA A 198 -10.70 -12.40 5.79
CA ALA A 198 -10.01 -11.13 6.04
C ALA A 198 -9.35 -11.08 7.43
N PRO A 199 -10.04 -11.36 8.55
CA PRO A 199 -9.39 -11.42 9.87
C PRO A 199 -8.24 -12.43 9.93
N VAL A 200 -8.40 -13.61 9.29
CA VAL A 200 -7.34 -14.62 9.20
C VAL A 200 -6.12 -14.10 8.44
N GLN A 201 -6.34 -13.44 7.29
CA GLN A 201 -5.25 -12.82 6.54
C GLN A 201 -4.52 -11.75 7.36
N LEU A 202 -5.26 -10.87 8.02
CA LEU A 202 -4.68 -9.82 8.85
C LEU A 202 -3.82 -10.42 9.97
N GLN A 203 -4.27 -11.49 10.62
CA GLN A 203 -3.49 -12.16 11.66
C GLN A 203 -2.19 -12.76 11.12
N CYS A 204 -2.23 -13.41 9.94
CA CYS A 204 -1.03 -13.91 9.26
C CYS A 204 -0.08 -12.76 8.88
N PHE A 205 -0.65 -11.62 8.46
CA PHE A 205 0.12 -10.46 8.06
C PHE A 205 0.80 -9.79 9.26
N VAL A 206 0.13 -9.69 10.41
CA VAL A 206 0.76 -9.24 11.68
C VAL A 206 2.00 -10.09 11.97
N THR A 207 1.91 -11.41 11.92
CA THR A 207 3.07 -12.30 12.11
C THR A 207 4.19 -12.05 11.10
N TYR A 208 3.85 -11.82 9.82
CA TYR A 208 4.83 -11.47 8.80
C TYR A 208 5.50 -10.12 9.07
N ALA A 209 4.70 -9.10 9.41
CA ALA A 209 5.18 -7.75 9.69
C ALA A 209 6.09 -7.73 10.93
N ASP A 210 5.75 -8.50 11.97
CA ASP A 210 6.56 -8.69 13.17
C ASP A 210 7.92 -9.31 12.84
N HIS A 211 7.94 -10.36 12.02
CA HIS A 211 9.20 -10.95 11.55
C HIS A 211 10.00 -9.99 10.65
N ALA A 212 9.32 -9.21 9.80
CA ALA A 212 9.97 -8.25 8.91
C ALA A 212 10.58 -7.06 9.67
N GLN A 213 9.93 -6.58 10.74
CA GLN A 213 10.49 -5.53 11.60
C GLN A 213 11.73 -6.02 12.34
N GLU A 214 11.80 -7.28 12.80
CA GLU A 214 12.99 -7.85 13.44
C GLU A 214 14.20 -7.83 12.51
N LEU A 215 14.01 -8.28 11.26
CA LEU A 215 15.07 -8.26 10.24
C LEU A 215 15.51 -6.82 9.91
N ALA A 216 14.56 -5.90 9.76
CA ALA A 216 14.87 -4.49 9.47
C ALA A 216 15.61 -3.82 10.63
N LEU A 217 15.24 -4.12 11.88
CA LEU A 217 15.91 -3.61 13.07
C LEU A 217 17.35 -4.14 13.18
N HIS A 218 17.56 -5.43 12.93
CA HIS A 218 18.91 -6.00 12.89
C HIS A 218 19.77 -5.31 11.82
N ARG A 219 19.23 -5.07 10.63
CA ARG A 219 19.93 -4.31 9.57
C ARG A 219 20.24 -2.88 10.01
N ALA A 220 19.33 -2.21 10.71
CA ALA A 220 19.57 -0.85 11.20
C ALA A 220 20.69 -0.78 12.25
N HIS A 221 20.85 -1.80 13.08
CA HIS A 221 21.97 -1.88 14.03
C HIS A 221 23.32 -2.23 13.40
N THR A 222 23.30 -2.94 12.26
CA THR A 222 24.51 -3.49 11.63
C THR A 222 24.95 -2.71 10.38
N ALA A 223 24.15 -1.75 9.93
CA ALA A 223 24.47 -0.89 8.80
C ALA A 223 25.79 -0.14 9.00
N THR A 224 26.63 -0.13 7.96
CA THR A 224 27.97 0.46 7.99
C THR A 224 28.00 1.91 7.48
N ASP A 225 26.94 2.35 6.81
CA ASP A 225 26.76 3.74 6.39
C ASP A 225 25.36 4.27 6.74
N ALA A 226 25.26 5.60 6.79
CA ALA A 226 24.08 6.29 7.25
C ALA A 226 22.90 6.26 6.26
N ALA A 227 23.13 5.99 4.97
CA ALA A 227 22.05 5.88 4.00
C ALA A 227 21.33 4.54 4.19
N ASP A 228 22.10 3.46 4.28
CA ASP A 228 21.59 2.11 4.55
C ASP A 228 20.94 2.02 5.94
N GLN A 229 21.56 2.63 6.96
CA GLN A 229 20.95 2.67 8.30
C GLN A 229 19.60 3.38 8.29
N ARG A 230 19.49 4.52 7.60
CA ARG A 230 18.22 5.26 7.50
C ARG A 230 17.18 4.48 6.72
N ALA A 231 17.55 3.79 5.65
CA ALA A 231 16.63 2.93 4.90
C ALA A 231 16.12 1.77 5.77
N ALA A 232 17.00 1.12 6.53
CA ALA A 232 16.62 0.06 7.44
C ALA A 232 15.71 0.55 8.58
N ILE A 233 15.96 1.75 9.14
CA ILE A 233 15.06 2.38 10.11
C ILE A 233 13.70 2.69 9.48
N ALA A 234 13.67 3.20 8.24
CA ALA A 234 12.41 3.48 7.55
C ALA A 234 11.57 2.21 7.34
N ASP A 235 12.22 1.10 6.98
CA ASP A 235 11.59 -0.19 6.82
C ASP A 235 11.10 -0.76 8.15
N TRP A 236 11.90 -0.64 9.21
CA TRP A 236 11.51 -1.05 10.55
C TRP A 236 10.23 -0.33 11.01
N ILE A 237 10.20 1.00 10.88
CA ILE A 237 9.02 1.82 11.23
C ILE A 237 7.82 1.45 10.33
N TYR A 238 8.04 1.21 9.03
CA TYR A 238 6.99 0.81 8.11
C TYR A 238 6.32 -0.51 8.55
N TRP A 239 7.10 -1.53 8.88
CA TRP A 239 6.57 -2.82 9.32
C TRP A 239 5.88 -2.73 10.67
N GLN A 240 6.42 -1.94 11.61
CA GLN A 240 5.75 -1.64 12.87
C GLN A 240 4.37 -1.02 12.66
N HIS A 241 4.29 0.00 11.81
CA HIS A 241 3.03 0.68 11.54
C HIS A 241 2.01 -0.26 10.88
N LEU A 242 2.43 -1.10 9.93
CA LEU A 242 1.54 -2.12 9.36
C LEU A 242 1.02 -3.11 10.40
N SER A 243 1.89 -3.60 11.29
CA SER A 243 1.48 -4.51 12.37
C SER A 243 0.39 -3.89 13.24
N VAL A 244 0.58 -2.64 13.68
CA VAL A 244 -0.41 -1.89 14.47
C VAL A 244 -1.72 -1.67 13.70
N LEU A 245 -1.66 -1.23 12.44
CA LEU A 245 -2.85 -1.02 11.62
C LEU A 245 -3.75 -2.26 11.53
N MET A 246 -3.12 -3.43 11.41
CA MET A 246 -3.83 -4.70 11.28
C MET A 246 -4.30 -5.22 12.64
N GLN A 247 -3.51 -5.05 13.70
CA GLN A 247 -3.92 -5.39 15.06
C GLN A 247 -5.13 -4.58 15.51
N ASP A 248 -5.16 -3.26 15.25
CA ASP A 248 -6.30 -2.40 15.58
C ASP A 248 -7.58 -2.84 14.85
N ALA A 249 -7.44 -3.23 13.58
CA ALA A 249 -8.54 -3.74 12.78
C ALA A 249 -9.09 -5.07 13.36
N ILE A 250 -8.22 -5.98 13.79
CA ILE A 250 -8.61 -7.26 14.41
C ILE A 250 -9.24 -7.04 15.80
N ALA A 251 -8.65 -6.17 16.63
CA ALA A 251 -9.07 -5.96 18.00
C ALA A 251 -10.48 -5.34 18.10
N THR A 252 -10.86 -4.53 17.11
CA THR A 252 -12.19 -3.89 17.08
C THR A 252 -13.32 -4.89 16.75
N ASP A 253 -13.01 -5.99 16.05
CA ASP A 253 -13.97 -7.07 15.78
C ASP A 253 -14.21 -7.99 17.00
N ALA A 254 -13.38 -7.89 18.04
CA ALA A 254 -13.49 -8.69 19.26
C ALA A 254 -14.51 -8.14 20.28
N THR A 255 -15.05 -6.94 20.07
CA THR A 255 -16.12 -6.38 20.91
C THR A 255 -17.50 -6.69 20.30
N VAL A 256 -18.10 -7.79 20.74
CA VAL A 256 -19.54 -8.12 20.59
C VAL A 256 -20.17 -8.23 21.97
#